data_AF-A0A958TJY9-F1
#
_entry.id   AF-A0A958TJY9-F1
#
_cell.length_a   1.000
_cell.length_b   1.000
_cell.length_c   1.000
_cell.angle_alpha   90.00
_cell.angle_beta   90.00
_cell.angle_gamma   90.00
#
_symmetry.space_group_name_H-M   'P 1'
#
loop_
_entity.id
_entity.type
_entity.pdbx_description
1 polymer ?
#
loop_
_entity_poly.entity_id
_entity_poly.type
_entity_poly.pdbx_seq_one_letter_code
_entity_poly.pdbx_strand_id
1 'polypeptide(L)' 'QYTNTTNPQQIFVRIDNGTICNSITNFGLNVIQAPEANPAQPLTMCDTNSDGFVTFDLTLSEFDIL' A
#
# COMPACT_ATOMS: atom_id res chain seq x y z
N GLN A 1 -13.85 -9.67 10.74
CA GLN A 1 -12.78 -8.79 10.21
C GLN A 1 -12.37 -7.84 11.33
N TYR A 2 -11.08 -7.61 11.54
CA TYR A 2 -10.56 -6.66 12.53
C TYR A 2 -9.87 -5.51 11.79
N THR A 3 -10.10 -4.28 12.22
CA THR A 3 -9.49 -3.06 11.66
C THR A 3 -8.66 -2.38 12.74
N ASN A 4 -7.45 -1.96 12.40
CA ASN A 4 -6.58 -1.26 13.36
C ASN A 4 -7.18 0.09 13.78
N THR A 5 -7.17 0.35 15.09
CA THR A 5 -7.60 1.64 15.66
C THR A 5 -6.43 2.60 15.82
N THR A 6 -5.22 2.07 15.95
CA THR A 6 -3.96 2.83 16.06
C THR A 6 -2.86 2.09 15.31
N ASN A 7 -1.76 2.77 15.00
CA ASN A 7 -0.63 2.15 14.34
C ASN A 7 0.70 2.77 14.83
N PRO A 8 1.61 1.99 15.45
CA PRO A 8 1.49 0.56 15.75
C PRO A 8 0.43 0.23 16.81
N GLN A 9 -0.05 -1.02 16.83
CA GLN A 9 -1.04 -1.52 17.78
C GLN A 9 -0.62 -2.86 18.39
N GLN A 10 -0.78 -3.00 19.71
CA GLN A 10 -0.60 -4.28 20.40
C GLN A 10 -1.94 -5.01 20.47
N ILE A 11 -1.98 -6.24 19.96
CA ILE A 11 -3.18 -7.08 19.92
C ILE A 11 -3.04 -8.18 20.97
N PHE A 12 -4.10 -8.38 21.77
CA PHE A 12 -4.18 -9.44 22.76
C PHE A 12 -5.13 -10.53 22.28
N VAL A 13 -4.71 -11.79 22.38
CA VAL A 13 -5.50 -12.96 21.98
C VAL A 13 -5.71 -13.85 23.19
N ARG A 14 -6.96 -14.26 23.41
CA ARG A 14 -7.34 -15.27 24.41
C ARG A 14 -7.73 -16.54 23.69
N ILE A 15 -7.07 -17.64 24.05
CA ILE A 15 -7.42 -19.00 23.64
C ILE A 15 -8.17 -19.65 24.80
N ASP A 16 -9.35 -20.16 24.51
CA ASP A 16 -10.25 -20.80 25.47
C ASP A 16 -10.67 -22.15 24.88
N ASN A 17 -10.61 -23.21 25.69
CA ASN A 17 -10.96 -24.58 25.30
C ASN A 17 -12.33 -25.02 25.86
N GLY A 18 -13.13 -24.10 26.39
CA GLY A 18 -14.43 -24.40 27.01
C GLY A 18 -14.34 -24.92 28.44
N THR A 19 -13.17 -24.87 29.07
CA THR A 19 -12.96 -25.18 30.48
C THR A 19 -12.45 -23.95 31.24
N ILE A 20 -11.99 -24.13 32.49
CA ILE A 20 -11.39 -23.03 33.27
C ILE A 20 -9.98 -22.61 32.78
N CYS A 21 -9.39 -23.37 31.85
CA CYS A 21 -8.04 -23.12 31.36
C CYS A 21 -8.06 -22.17 30.17
N ASN A 22 -7.48 -20.99 30.37
CA ASN A 22 -7.36 -19.96 29.34
C ASN A 22 -5.89 -19.62 29.14
N SER A 23 -5.48 -19.36 27.90
CA SER A 23 -4.16 -18.80 27.60
C SER A 23 -4.33 -17.43 26.98
N ILE A 24 -3.52 -16.47 27.41
CA ILE A 24 -3.48 -15.12 26.84
C ILE A 24 -2.10 -14.91 26.25
N THR A 25 -2.06 -14.47 24.98
CA THR A 25 -0.84 -14.07 24.29
C THR A 25 -1.04 -12.72 23.62
N ASN A 26 0.04 -12.11 23.14
CA ASN A 26 -0.01 -10.85 22.43
C ASN A 26 0.99 -10.80 21.28
N PHE A 27 0.72 -9.93 20.31
CA PHE A 27 1.63 -9.60 19.24
C PHE A 27 1.47 -8.13 18.82
N GLY A 28 2.54 -7.57 18.26
CA GLY A 28 2.51 -6.23 17.66
C GLY A 28 2.01 -6.29 16.22
N LEU A 29 1.14 -5.37 15.87
CA LEU A 29 0.66 -5.14 14.52
C LEU A 29 1.10 -3.74 14.08
N ASN A 30 1.98 -3.71 13.08
CA ASN A 30 2.46 -2.49 12.45
C ASN A 30 2.03 -2.51 10.98
N VAL A 31 1.26 -1.50 10.56
CA VAL A 31 0.81 -1.34 9.18
C VAL A 31 1.63 -0.23 8.54
N ILE A 32 2.56 -0.58 7.68
CA ILE A 32 3.28 0.42 6.90
C ILE A 32 2.39 0.80 5.73
N GLN A 33 1.85 2.03 5.74
CA GLN A 33 1.11 2.53 4.58
C GLN A 33 2.07 2.70 3.40
N ALA A 34 1.63 2.30 2.21
CA ALA A 34 2.34 2.67 0.99
C ALA A 34 2.36 4.21 0.85
N PRO A 35 3.40 4.78 0.23
CA PRO A 35 3.37 6.20 -0.12
C PRO A 35 2.15 6.47 -1.00
N GLU A 36 1.46 7.57 -0.73
CA GLU A 36 0.44 8.09 -1.65
C GLU A 36 1.15 8.79 -2.81
N ALA A 37 0.84 8.38 -4.04
CA ALA A 37 1.40 8.98 -5.25
C ALA A 37 0.45 10.06 -5.78
N ASN A 38 1.01 11.21 -6.15
CA ASN A 38 0.22 12.25 -6.79
C ASN A 38 -0.14 11.84 -8.24
N PRO A 39 -1.32 12.22 -8.74
CA PRO A 39 -1.72 11.90 -10.11
C PRO A 39 -0.91 12.73 -11.11
N ALA A 40 -0.21 12.05 -12.02
CA ALA A 40 0.51 12.69 -13.12
C ALA A 40 -0.41 13.09 -14.28
N GLN A 41 0.00 14.11 -15.04
CA GLN A 41 -0.67 14.42 -16.30
C GLN A 41 -0.38 13.36 -17.38
N PRO A 42 -1.35 13.04 -18.27
CA PRO A 42 -1.11 12.11 -19.37
C PRO A 42 -0.06 12.62 -20.36
N LEU A 43 0.94 11.80 -20.67
CA LEU A 43 1.88 12.08 -21.75
C LEU A 43 1.20 11.79 -23.10
N THR A 44 1.23 12.77 -24.02
CA THR A 44 0.62 12.65 -25.35
C THR A 44 1.66 12.94 -26.42
N MET A 45 1.86 12.01 -27.36
CA MET A 45 2.79 12.15 -28.48
C MET A 45 2.25 11.43 -29.72
N CYS A 46 2.47 12.02 -30.89
CA CYS A 46 2.15 11.41 -32.18
C CYS A 46 3.35 10.62 -32.69
N ASP A 47 3.10 9.45 -33.27
CA ASP A 47 4.08 8.79 -34.14
C ASP A 47 4.30 9.68 -35.37
N THR A 48 5.54 10.15 -35.55
CA THR A 48 5.93 11.04 -36.66
C THR A 48 6.73 10.33 -37.75
N ASN A 49 7.17 9.10 -37.52
CA ASN A 49 8.01 8.32 -38.44
C ASN A 49 7.28 7.10 -39.04
N SER A 50 6.04 6.84 -38.62
CA SER A 50 5.16 5.77 -39.08
C SER A 50 5.74 4.37 -38.90
N ASP A 51 6.59 4.17 -37.90
CA ASP A 51 7.11 2.85 -37.54
C ASP A 51 6.13 2.05 -36.64
N GLY A 52 5.07 2.71 -36.15
CA GLY A 52 4.06 2.12 -35.28
C GLY A 52 4.44 2.14 -33.79
N PHE A 53 5.53 2.80 -33.43
CA PHE A 53 6.04 2.87 -32.07
C PHE A 53 6.26 4.32 -31.63
N VAL A 54 6.07 4.56 -30.33
CA VAL A 54 6.37 5.83 -29.68
C VAL A 54 6.99 5.53 -28.32
N THR A 55 8.10 6.20 -28.01
CA THR A 55 8.77 6.08 -26.71
C THR A 55 8.36 7.24 -25.83
N PHE A 56 7.89 6.94 -24.62
CA PHE A 56 7.60 7.93 -23.59
C PHE A 56 8.73 8.00 -22.57
N ASP A 57 9.26 9.20 -22.34
CA ASP A 57 10.16 9.46 -21.22
C ASP A 57 9.33 9.70 -19.95
N LEU A 58 9.31 8.69 -19.06
CA LEU A 58 8.54 8.74 -17.82
C LEU A 58 9.15 9.68 -16.78
N THR A 59 10.41 10.11 -16.95
CA THR A 59 11.04 11.09 -16.04
C THR A 59 10.33 12.44 -16.10
N LEU A 60 9.63 12.74 -17.20
CA LEU A 60 8.81 13.94 -17.36
C LEU A 60 7.62 13.97 -16.40
N SER A 61 7.14 12.81 -15.94
CA SER A 61 6.04 12.70 -14.98
C SER A 61 6.51 12.55 -13.54
N GLU A 62 7.80 12.35 -13.28
CA GLU A 62 8.33 12.15 -11.92
C GLU A 62 8.08 13.37 -11.01
N PHE A 63 8.16 14.59 -11.56
CA PHE A 63 7.88 15.81 -10.80
C PHE A 63 6.42 15.89 -10.33
N ASP A 64 5.48 15.37 -11.12
CA ASP A 64 4.05 15.40 -10.78
C ASP A 64 3.66 14.33 -9.76
N ILE A 65 4.43 13.23 -9.67
CA ILE A 65 4.15 12.07 -8.82
C ILE A 65 4.69 12.25 -7.39
N LEU A 66 5.75 13.06 -7.23
CA LEU A 66 6.43 13.32 -5.96
C LEU A 66 5.64 14.26 -5.03
#